data_AF-A0A562PZS2-F1
#
_entry.id   AF-A0A562PZS2-F1
#
_cell.length_a   1.000
_cell.length_b   1.000
_cell.length_c   1.000
_cell.angle_alpha   90.00
_cell.angle_beta   90.00
_cell.angle_gamma   90.00
#
_symmetry.space_group_name_H-M   'P 1'
#
loop_
_entity.id
_entity.type
_entity.pdbx_description
1 polymer ?
#
loop_
_entity_poly.entity_id
_entity_poly.type
_entity_poly.pdbx_seq_one_letter_code
_entity_poly.pdbx_strand_id
1 'polypeptide(L)'
;MGVTLFTQLALLGKLGVVVAIVLHSLALVPQWQAQYFNPRFLHLSLYGLVLAVAHGAVLALAAAALPSAPAGRVNAAGWCIGAAVLLNLVVGAQNLLAVVALTRLHRPSALIAHSLRGAVRPLLWASALLALAATCIARGWF
;
A
#
# COMPACT_ATOMS: atom_id res chain seq x y z
N MET A 1 20.68 0.49 17.91
CA MET A 1 20.50 0.95 16.51
C MET A 1 19.23 0.41 15.83
N GLY A 2 18.84 -0.86 15.98
CA GLY A 2 17.65 -1.39 15.27
C GLY A 2 16.30 -0.77 15.70
N VAL A 3 16.11 -0.52 17.00
CA VAL A 3 14.84 0.02 17.54
C VAL A 3 14.54 1.44 17.01
N THR A 4 15.56 2.32 16.93
CA THR A 4 15.40 3.69 16.44
C THR A 4 15.05 3.75 14.95
N LEU A 5 15.67 2.89 14.14
CA LEU A 5 15.40 2.81 12.70
C LEU A 5 14.01 2.23 12.43
N PHE A 6 13.59 1.22 13.20
CA PHE A 6 12.23 0.70 13.12
C PHE A 6 11.19 1.77 13.51
N THR A 7 11.40 2.55 14.57
CA THR A 7 10.45 3.60 14.95
C THR A 7 10.28 4.66 13.87
N GLN A 8 11.36 5.04 13.18
CA GLN A 8 11.30 5.97 12.04
C GLN A 8 10.55 5.35 10.86
N LEU A 9 10.84 4.09 10.51
CA LEU A 9 10.14 3.34 9.46
C LEU A 9 8.65 3.14 9.80
N ALA A 10 8.30 2.91 11.06
CA ALA A 10 6.93 2.75 11.51
C ALA A 10 6.16 4.09 11.40
N LEU A 11 6.79 5.21 11.74
CA LEU A 11 6.20 6.54 11.56
C LEU A 11 5.96 6.84 10.08
N LEU A 12 6.98 6.63 9.24
CA LEU A 12 6.88 6.77 7.78
C LEU A 12 5.83 5.83 7.20
N GLY A 13 5.76 4.59 7.69
CA GLY A 13 4.79 3.60 7.28
C GLY A 13 3.36 4.00 7.64
N LYS A 14 3.13 4.58 8.82
CA LYS A 14 1.80 5.13 9.19
C LYS A 14 1.36 6.22 8.23
N LEU A 15 2.25 7.18 7.94
CA LEU A 15 1.97 8.24 6.96
C LEU A 15 1.70 7.65 5.57
N GLY A 16 2.52 6.70 5.13
CA GLY A 16 2.34 6.01 3.86
C GLY A 16 1.01 5.25 3.77
N VAL A 17 0.58 4.58 4.84
CA VAL A 17 -0.73 3.92 4.91
C VAL A 17 -1.87 4.95 4.77
N VAL A 18 -1.80 6.06 5.50
CA VAL A 18 -2.81 7.13 5.40
C VAL A 18 -2.88 7.67 3.97
N VAL A 19 -1.73 7.97 3.35
CA VAL A 19 -1.67 8.42 1.97
C VAL A 19 -2.24 7.38 1.02
N ALA A 20 -1.92 6.09 1.18
CA ALA A 20 -2.47 5.01 0.35
C ALA A 20 -4.00 4.95 0.46
N ILE A 21 -4.55 5.03 1.68
CA ILE A 21 -6.01 5.06 1.90
C ILE A 21 -6.62 6.26 1.18
N VAL A 22 -6.04 7.45 1.32
CA VAL A 22 -6.52 8.67 0.66
C VAL A 22 -6.48 8.52 -0.86
N LEU A 23 -5.38 8.02 -1.42
CA LEU A 23 -5.24 7.81 -2.87
C LEU A 23 -6.31 6.85 -3.42
N HIS A 24 -6.52 5.70 -2.77
CA HIS A 24 -7.54 4.75 -3.19
C HIS A 24 -8.95 5.30 -3.00
N SER A 25 -9.21 6.06 -1.94
CA SER A 25 -10.51 6.72 -1.70
C SER A 25 -10.80 7.77 -2.78
N LEU A 26 -9.81 8.60 -3.12
CA LEU A 26 -9.92 9.59 -4.19
C LEU A 26 -10.08 8.94 -5.57
N ALA A 27 -9.54 7.74 -5.77
CA ALA A 27 -9.78 6.98 -7.00
C ALA A 27 -11.23 6.44 -7.10
N LEU A 28 -11.90 6.20 -5.97
CA LEU A 28 -13.30 5.74 -5.92
C LEU A 28 -14.31 6.87 -6.19
N VAL A 29 -14.05 8.08 -5.70
CA VAL A 29 -15.00 9.21 -5.80
C VAL A 29 -15.52 9.43 -7.23
N PRO A 30 -14.67 9.45 -8.28
CA PRO A 30 -15.17 9.71 -9.62
C PRO A 30 -15.83 8.51 -10.27
N GLN A 31 -15.65 7.28 -9.78
CA GLN A 31 -16.42 6.12 -10.24
C GLN A 31 -17.90 6.25 -9.84
N TRP A 32 -18.20 6.91 -8.70
CA TRP A 32 -19.58 7.20 -8.29
C TRP A 32 -20.22 8.34 -9.08
N GLN A 33 -19.42 9.24 -9.65
CA GLN A 33 -19.90 10.39 -10.41
C GLN A 33 -19.87 10.17 -11.94
N ALA A 34 -19.14 9.16 -12.41
CA ALA A 34 -19.00 8.89 -13.83
C ALA A 34 -20.30 8.35 -14.43
N GLN A 35 -20.69 8.88 -15.59
CA GLN A 35 -21.76 8.33 -16.42
C GLN A 35 -21.43 6.93 -16.97
N TYR A 36 -20.18 6.48 -16.87
CA TYR A 36 -19.71 5.18 -17.33
C TYR A 36 -18.96 4.45 -16.21
N PHE A 37 -19.57 3.40 -15.68
CA PHE A 37 -19.04 2.58 -14.60
C PHE A 37 -18.02 1.57 -15.12
N ASN A 38 -16.82 1.51 -14.52
CA ASN A 38 -15.80 0.50 -14.87
C ASN A 38 -15.55 -0.46 -13.70
N PRO A 39 -16.19 -1.64 -13.68
CA PRO A 39 -16.12 -2.57 -12.54
C PRO A 39 -14.69 -3.06 -12.26
N ARG A 40 -13.85 -3.21 -13.29
CA ARG A 40 -12.47 -3.66 -13.12
C ARG A 40 -11.63 -2.63 -12.37
N PHE A 41 -11.85 -1.35 -12.66
CA PHE A 41 -11.14 -0.26 -12.00
C PHE A 41 -11.58 -0.11 -10.53
N LEU A 42 -12.89 -0.22 -10.28
CA LEU A 42 -13.45 -0.22 -8.93
C LEU A 42 -12.84 -1.36 -8.08
N HIS A 43 -12.82 -2.59 -8.60
CA HIS A 43 -12.23 -3.72 -7.87
C HIS A 43 -10.76 -3.51 -7.53
N LEU A 44 -9.95 -2.95 -8.44
CA LEU A 44 -8.54 -2.66 -8.17
C LEU A 44 -8.37 -1.61 -7.07
N SER A 45 -9.19 -0.56 -7.07
CA SER A 45 -9.16 0.48 -6.04
C SER A 45 -9.64 -0.06 -4.69
N LEU A 46 -10.66 -0.92 -4.67
CA LEU A 46 -11.13 -1.60 -3.45
C LEU A 46 -10.09 -2.56 -2.89
N TYR A 47 -9.45 -3.39 -3.72
CA TYR A 47 -8.38 -4.28 -3.26
C TYR A 47 -7.20 -3.49 -2.69
N GLY A 48 -6.79 -2.41 -3.35
CA GLY A 48 -5.73 -1.53 -2.85
C GLY A 48 -6.09 -0.86 -1.52
N LEU A 49 -7.35 -0.43 -1.36
CA LEU A 49 -7.86 0.16 -0.12
C LEU A 49 -7.86 -0.86 1.03
N VAL A 50 -8.41 -2.06 0.80
CA VAL A 50 -8.41 -3.15 1.79
C VAL A 50 -6.98 -3.48 2.18
N LEU A 51 -6.07 -3.54 1.22
CA LEU A 51 -4.66 -3.81 1.48
C LEU A 51 -3.99 -2.67 2.27
N ALA A 52 -4.36 -1.41 2.03
CA ALA A 52 -3.86 -0.27 2.80
C ALA A 52 -4.28 -0.35 4.28
N VAL A 53 -5.55 -0.67 4.53
CA VAL A 53 -6.07 -0.89 5.88
C VAL A 53 -5.37 -2.07 6.54
N ALA A 54 -5.19 -3.18 5.82
CA ALA A 54 -4.48 -4.36 6.31
C ALA A 54 -3.02 -4.02 6.69
N HIS A 55 -2.31 -3.22 5.89
CA HIS A 55 -0.96 -2.76 6.24
C HIS A 55 -0.96 -1.90 7.51
N GLY A 56 -1.95 -1.03 7.68
CA GLY A 56 -2.13 -0.26 8.92
C GLY A 56 -2.27 -1.17 10.15
N ALA A 57 -3.07 -2.23 10.04
CA ALA A 57 -3.25 -3.23 11.09
C ALA A 57 -1.96 -4.01 11.38
N VAL A 58 -1.25 -4.47 10.33
CA VAL A 58 0.04 -5.18 10.46
C VAL A 58 1.08 -4.28 11.13
N LEU A 59 1.13 -3.00 10.77
CA LEU A 59 2.06 -2.03 11.35
C LEU A 59 1.76 -1.80 12.84
N ALA A 60 0.48 -1.70 13.22
CA ALA A 60 0.06 -1.60 14.62
C ALA A 60 0.40 -2.86 15.43
N LEU A 61 0.13 -4.05 14.87
CA LEU A 61 0.45 -5.34 15.50
C LEU A 61 1.97 -5.53 15.66
N ALA A 62 2.75 -5.18 14.64
CA ALA A 62 4.20 -5.22 14.71
C ALA A 62 4.70 -4.27 15.81
N ALA A 63 4.24 -3.01 15.83
CA ALA A 63 4.63 -2.04 16.85
C ALA A 63 4.32 -2.53 18.28
N ALA A 64 3.23 -3.29 18.48
CA ALA A 64 2.88 -3.88 19.78
C ALA A 64 3.75 -5.10 20.16
N ALA A 65 4.18 -5.90 19.19
CA ALA A 65 4.98 -7.12 19.43
C ALA A 65 6.49 -6.85 19.58
N LEU A 66 6.96 -5.73 19.07
CA LEU A 66 8.38 -5.41 18.97
C LEU A 66 9.16 -5.14 20.28
N PRO A 67 8.56 -4.66 21.40
CA PRO A 67 9.31 -4.41 22.64
C PRO A 67 10.02 -5.65 23.18
N SER A 68 9.61 -6.85 22.76
CA SER A 68 10.08 -8.14 23.24
C SER A 68 10.96 -8.89 22.23
N ALA A 69 11.21 -8.33 21.04
CA ALA A 69 11.83 -9.04 19.92
C ALA A 69 13.35 -8.77 19.76
N PRO A 70 14.15 -9.75 19.29
CA PRO A 70 15.56 -9.53 18.98
C PRO A 70 15.77 -8.47 17.89
N ALA A 71 16.80 -7.63 18.04
CA ALA A 71 17.05 -6.49 17.15
C ALA A 71 17.17 -6.82 15.64
N GLY A 72 17.60 -8.04 15.29
CA GLY A 72 17.64 -8.49 13.88
C GLY A 72 16.26 -8.68 13.25
N ARG A 73 15.30 -9.25 14.00
CA ARG A 73 13.92 -9.46 13.54
C ARG A 73 13.17 -8.14 13.39
N VAL A 74 13.43 -7.21 14.32
CA VAL A 74 12.92 -5.83 14.29
C VAL A 74 13.24 -5.15 12.96
N ASN A 75 14.48 -5.24 12.50
CA ASN A 75 14.90 -4.62 11.24
C ASN A 75 14.27 -5.30 10.02
N ALA A 76 14.27 -6.63 9.95
CA ALA A 76 13.71 -7.37 8.82
C ALA A 76 12.20 -7.12 8.65
N ALA A 77 11.44 -7.14 9.75
CA ALA A 77 10.01 -6.80 9.74
C ALA A 77 9.78 -5.35 9.29
N GLY A 78 10.60 -4.40 9.78
CA GLY A 78 10.51 -2.99 9.37
C GLY A 78 10.70 -2.79 7.86
N TRP A 79 11.70 -3.43 7.25
CA TRP A 79 11.94 -3.37 5.80
C TRP A 79 10.81 -3.99 4.99
N CYS A 80 10.29 -5.14 5.43
CA CYS A 80 9.16 -5.79 4.77
C CYS A 80 7.91 -4.90 4.78
N ILE A 81 7.59 -4.27 5.92
CA ILE A 81 6.47 -3.32 6.04
C ILE A 81 6.71 -2.08 5.16
N GLY A 82 7.91 -1.50 5.20
CA GLY A 82 8.26 -0.33 4.39
C GLY A 82 8.08 -0.60 2.89
N ALA A 83 8.59 -1.73 2.41
CA ALA A 83 8.44 -2.16 1.03
C ALA A 83 6.95 -2.42 0.68
N ALA A 84 6.21 -3.12 1.54
CA ALA A 84 4.78 -3.36 1.33
C ALA A 84 3.98 -2.05 1.18
N VAL A 85 4.22 -1.08 2.06
CA VAL A 85 3.55 0.24 2.01
C VAL A 85 3.93 0.99 0.73
N LEU A 86 5.20 1.00 0.33
CA LEU A 86 5.65 1.65 -0.89
C LEU A 86 4.96 1.08 -2.13
N LEU A 87 4.91 -0.26 -2.25
CA LEU A 87 4.24 -0.92 -3.37
C LEU A 87 2.75 -0.56 -3.43
N ASN A 88 2.09 -0.46 -2.27
CA ASN A 88 0.68 -0.06 -2.23
C ASN A 88 0.47 1.42 -2.58
N LEU A 89 1.40 2.30 -2.21
CA LEU A 89 1.40 3.70 -2.64
C LEU A 89 1.51 3.83 -4.16
N VAL A 90 2.38 3.04 -4.79
CA VAL A 90 2.52 3.01 -6.26
C VAL A 90 1.21 2.59 -6.91
N VAL A 91 0.53 1.57 -6.38
CA VAL A 91 -0.78 1.15 -6.88
C VAL A 91 -1.84 2.23 -6.68
N GLY A 92 -1.87 2.89 -5.52
CA GLY A 92 -2.78 4.00 -5.24
C GLY A 92 -2.57 5.20 -6.18
N ALA A 93 -1.31 5.57 -6.44
CA ALA A 93 -0.96 6.63 -7.37
C ALA A 93 -1.36 6.28 -8.82
N GLN A 94 -1.13 5.04 -9.25
CA GLN A 94 -1.56 4.56 -10.56
C GLN A 94 -3.09 4.62 -10.70
N ASN A 95 -3.82 4.18 -9.68
CA ASN A 95 -5.28 4.26 -9.65
C ASN A 95 -5.77 5.71 -9.76
N LEU A 96 -5.19 6.63 -8.97
CA LEU A 96 -5.54 8.05 -9.04
C LEU A 96 -5.26 8.65 -10.42
N LEU A 97 -4.10 8.34 -11.02
CA LEU A 97 -3.74 8.81 -12.37
C LEU A 97 -4.70 8.27 -13.44
N ALA A 98 -5.11 7.00 -13.35
CA ALA A 98 -6.09 6.42 -14.26
C ALA A 98 -7.46 7.13 -14.16
N VAL A 99 -7.85 7.51 -12.95
CA VAL A 99 -9.10 8.25 -12.70
C VAL A 99 -9.02 9.68 -13.19
N VAL A 100 -7.91 10.38 -12.96
CA VAL A 100 -7.67 11.73 -13.49
C VAL A 100 -7.66 11.71 -15.02
N ALA A 101 -7.03 10.71 -15.62
CA ALA A 101 -7.06 10.50 -17.06
C ALA A 101 -8.49 10.33 -17.59
N LEU A 102 -9.32 9.53 -16.92
CA LEU A 102 -10.69 9.24 -17.33
C LEU A 102 -11.64 10.43 -17.14
N THR A 103 -11.49 11.17 -16.04
CA THR A 103 -12.38 12.29 -15.69
C THR A 103 -12.03 13.60 -16.38
N ARG A 104 -10.73 13.87 -16.58
CA ARG A 104 -10.24 15.14 -17.16
C ARG A 104 -9.70 14.99 -18.57
N LEU A 105 -9.82 13.82 -19.20
CA LEU A 105 -9.23 13.50 -20.51
C LEU A 105 -7.72 13.83 -20.57
N HIS A 106 -7.03 13.71 -19.43
CA HIS A 106 -5.66 14.18 -19.27
C HIS A 106 -4.67 13.14 -19.82
N ARG A 107 -4.20 13.35 -21.06
CA ARG A 107 -3.29 12.45 -21.79
C ARG A 107 -2.04 11.98 -21.03
N PRO A 108 -1.25 12.84 -20.35
CA PRO A 108 -0.03 12.37 -19.70
C PRO A 108 -0.34 11.45 -18.50
N SER A 109 -1.42 11.71 -17.77
CA SER A 109 -1.90 10.80 -16.72
C SER A 109 -2.32 9.45 -17.31
N ALA A 110 -2.93 9.44 -18.50
CA ALA A 110 -3.32 8.22 -19.19
C ALA A 110 -2.10 7.37 -19.57
N LEU A 111 -1.05 8.00 -20.10
CA LEU A 111 0.19 7.32 -20.50
C LEU A 111 0.89 6.68 -19.31
N ILE A 112 1.05 7.42 -18.21
CA ILE A 112 1.70 6.91 -16.99
C ILE A 112 0.85 5.81 -16.35
N ALA A 113 -0.48 5.99 -16.27
CA ALA A 113 -1.36 4.95 -15.73
C ALA A 113 -1.34 3.68 -16.59
N HIS A 114 -1.22 3.82 -17.90
CA HIS A 114 -1.15 2.68 -18.83
C HIS A 114 0.18 1.93 -18.73
N SER A 115 1.32 2.63 -18.63
CA SER A 115 2.63 2.00 -18.52
C SER A 115 2.77 1.14 -17.26
N LEU A 116 2.11 1.54 -16.16
CA LEU A 116 2.13 0.80 -14.91
C LEU A 116 1.09 -0.33 -14.83
N ARG A 117 0.12 -0.39 -15.76
CA ARG A 117 -1.04 -1.30 -15.68
C ARG A 117 -0.66 -2.78 -15.56
N GLY A 118 0.36 -3.20 -16.29
CA GLY A 118 0.86 -4.58 -16.25
C GLY A 118 1.47 -4.97 -14.90
N ALA A 119 2.04 -3.98 -14.20
CA ALA A 119 2.70 -4.19 -12.92
C ALA A 119 1.74 -4.11 -11.71
N VAL A 120 0.55 -3.54 -11.83
CA VAL A 120 -0.37 -3.34 -10.69
C VAL A 120 -0.67 -4.64 -9.93
N ARG A 121 -1.05 -5.70 -10.65
CA ARG A 121 -1.36 -7.01 -10.03
C ARG A 121 -0.16 -7.62 -9.30
N PRO A 122 1.03 -7.78 -9.92
CA PRO A 122 2.17 -8.33 -9.21
C PRO A 122 2.61 -7.45 -8.03
N LEU A 123 2.50 -6.11 -8.14
CA LEU A 123 2.79 -5.20 -7.03
C LEU A 123 1.85 -5.41 -5.84
N LEU A 124 0.54 -5.59 -6.08
CA LEU A 124 -0.43 -5.90 -5.04
C LEU A 124 -0.10 -7.22 -4.32
N TRP A 125 0.20 -8.29 -5.07
CA TRP A 125 0.56 -9.57 -4.49
C TRP A 125 1.88 -9.52 -3.72
N ALA A 126 2.91 -8.88 -4.28
CA ALA A 126 4.19 -8.71 -3.60
C ALA A 126 4.03 -7.91 -2.29
N SER A 127 3.22 -6.85 -2.32
CA SER A 127 2.88 -6.04 -1.16
C SER A 127 2.20 -6.87 -0.06
N ALA A 128 1.20 -7.67 -0.42
CA ALA A 128 0.52 -8.57 0.51
C ALA A 128 1.47 -9.64 1.11
N LEU A 129 2.31 -10.26 0.27
CA LEU A 129 3.30 -11.25 0.71
C LEU A 129 4.31 -10.65 1.69
N LEU A 130 4.79 -9.43 1.43
CA LEU A 130 5.71 -8.74 2.32
C LEU A 130 5.06 -8.38 3.67
N ALA A 131 3.79 -7.98 3.68
CA ALA A 131 3.06 -7.73 4.91
C ALA A 131 2.86 -9.01 5.75
N LEU A 132 2.56 -10.14 5.08
CA LEU A 132 2.49 -11.45 5.74
C LEU A 132 3.85 -11.87 6.31
N ALA A 133 4.92 -11.75 5.52
CA ALA A 133 6.28 -12.05 5.96
C ALA A 133 6.67 -11.22 7.19
N ALA A 134 6.38 -9.91 7.19
CA ALA A 134 6.62 -9.05 8.34
C ALA A 134 5.89 -9.53 9.60
N THR A 135 4.64 -9.97 9.45
CA THR A 135 3.83 -10.48 10.57
C THR A 135 4.42 -11.77 11.13
N CYS A 136 4.83 -12.69 10.27
CA CYS A 136 5.47 -13.95 10.68
C CYS A 136 6.80 -13.68 11.41
N ILE A 137 7.62 -12.75 10.91
CA ILE A 137 8.89 -12.34 11.54
C ILE A 137 8.63 -11.70 12.91
N ALA A 138 7.65 -10.80 13.01
CA ALA A 138 7.30 -10.13 14.26
C ALA A 138 6.80 -11.11 15.33
N ARG A 139 6.16 -12.21 14.92
CA ARG A 139 5.70 -13.30 15.80
C ARG A 139 6.77 -14.36 16.10
N GLY A 140 7.95 -14.26 15.49
CA GLY A 140 9.03 -15.24 15.69
C GLY A 140 8.74 -16.61 15.09
N TRP A 141 7.90 -16.67 14.04
CA TRP A 141 7.71 -17.89 13.25
C TRP A 141 8.91 -18.17 12.32
N PHE A 142 9.82 -17.20 12.22
CA PHE A 142 11.14 -17.25 11.58
C PHE A 142 12.16 -16.57 12.52
#